data_AF-A0A774MXC7-F1
#
_entry.id   AF-A0A774MXC7-F1
#
_cell.length_a   1.000
_cell.length_b   1.000
_cell.length_c   1.000
_cell.angle_alpha   90.00
_cell.angle_beta   90.00
_cell.angle_gamma   90.00
#
_symmetry.space_group_name_H-M   'P 1'
#
loop_
_entity.id
_entity.type
_entity.pdbx_description
1 polymer ?
#
loop_
_entity_poly.entity_id
_entity_poly.type
_entity_poly.pdbx_seq_one_letter_code
_entity_poly.pdbx_strand_id
1 'polypeptide(L)'
;MLKYRLISAFVLIPAVIAALFLLPPVGFAIITLVVCMLAAWEWGQLSGFAARSQRVWLAVLCGLLLALMLFLLPEYHHNIRQPLVEMSLWASLGWWVVALLLVLFYPGSAAIWRNSKTLRLIFGLLTIVPFFWGMLALRAWHYDENH
;
A
#
# COMPACT_ATOMS: atom_id res chain seq x y z
N MET A 1 0.33 -17.94 -22.00
CA MET A 1 0.24 -16.81 -21.07
C MET A 1 -1.07 -16.78 -20.26
N LEU A 2 -2.25 -17.02 -20.85
CA LEU A 2 -3.53 -16.96 -20.11
C LEU A 2 -3.64 -18.05 -19.00
N LYS A 3 -3.17 -19.27 -19.28
CA LYS A 3 -3.19 -20.41 -18.35
C LYS A 3 -2.49 -20.09 -17.01
N TYR A 4 -1.27 -19.54 -17.05
CA TYR A 4 -0.51 -19.17 -15.85
C TYR A 4 -1.15 -18.02 -15.05
N ARG A 5 -1.73 -17.03 -15.73
CA ARG A 5 -2.45 -15.93 -15.07
C ARG A 5 -3.71 -16.44 -14.35
N LEU A 6 -4.44 -17.36 -14.98
CA LEU A 6 -5.64 -17.97 -14.39
C LEU A 6 -5.29 -18.78 -13.13
N ILE A 7 -4.25 -19.61 -13.21
CA ILE A 7 -3.79 -20.43 -12.07
C ILE A 7 -3.34 -19.52 -10.91
N SER A 8 -2.56 -18.48 -11.20
CA SER A 8 -2.11 -17.54 -10.15
C SER A 8 -3.30 -16.83 -9.49
N ALA A 9 -4.27 -16.35 -10.26
CA ALA A 9 -5.46 -15.71 -9.70
C ALA A 9 -6.27 -16.67 -8.84
N PHE A 10 -6.45 -17.93 -9.29
CA PHE A 10 -7.19 -18.95 -8.57
C PHE A 10 -6.54 -19.34 -7.24
N VAL A 11 -5.21 -19.23 -7.12
CA VAL A 11 -4.50 -19.46 -5.85
C VAL A 11 -4.51 -18.21 -4.97
N LEU A 12 -4.30 -17.03 -5.56
CA LEU A 12 -4.16 -15.79 -4.80
C LEU A 12 -5.49 -15.33 -4.18
N ILE A 13 -6.61 -15.46 -4.91
CA ILE A 13 -7.93 -15.01 -4.44
C ILE A 13 -8.33 -15.74 -3.14
N PRO A 14 -8.34 -17.08 -3.07
CA PRO A 14 -8.63 -17.79 -1.82
C PRO A 14 -7.63 -17.50 -0.72
N ALA A 15 -6.34 -17.34 -1.06
CA ALA A 15 -5.32 -17.02 -0.06
C ALA A 15 -5.55 -15.65 0.59
N VAL A 16 -5.93 -14.63 -0.19
CA VAL A 16 -6.25 -13.29 0.33
C VAL A 16 -7.55 -13.32 1.15
N ILE A 17 -8.58 -14.03 0.68
CA ILE A 17 -9.83 -14.22 1.44
C ILE A 17 -9.53 -14.92 2.77
N ALA A 18 -8.73 -15.98 2.76
CA ALA A 18 -8.32 -16.67 3.97
C ALA A 18 -7.56 -15.73 4.93
N ALA A 19 -6.66 -14.90 4.40
CA ALA A 19 -5.97 -13.90 5.22
C ALA A 19 -6.91 -12.85 5.82
N LEU A 20 -7.95 -12.45 5.09
CA LEU A 20 -8.94 -11.49 5.58
C LEU A 20 -9.80 -12.05 6.72
N PHE A 21 -10.22 -13.32 6.64
CA PHE A 21 -11.16 -13.89 7.61
C PHE A 21 -10.50 -14.69 8.74
N LEU A 22 -9.45 -15.47 8.45
CA LEU A 22 -8.86 -16.39 9.43
C LEU A 22 -7.77 -15.74 10.30
N LEU A 23 -7.11 -14.67 9.84
CA LEU A 23 -6.00 -14.10 10.60
C LEU A 23 -6.47 -13.13 11.68
N PRO A 24 -5.86 -13.19 12.88
CA PRO A 24 -6.07 -12.17 13.91
C PRO A 24 -5.52 -10.81 13.41
N PRO A 25 -6.00 -9.68 13.95
CA PRO A 25 -5.64 -8.34 13.49
C PRO A 25 -4.13 -8.10 13.39
N VAL A 26 -3.36 -8.59 14.37
CA VAL A 26 -1.89 -8.49 14.38
C VAL A 26 -1.27 -9.28 13.22
N GLY A 27 -1.73 -10.52 12.98
CA GLY A 27 -1.23 -11.33 11.87
C GLY A 27 -1.56 -10.70 10.52
N PHE A 28 -2.76 -10.16 10.37
CA PHE A 28 -3.19 -9.45 9.16
C PHE A 28 -2.35 -8.19 8.91
N ALA A 29 -2.03 -7.42 9.95
CA ALA A 29 -1.16 -6.26 9.85
C ALA A 29 0.25 -6.62 9.37
N ILE A 30 0.84 -7.70 9.90
CA ILE A 30 2.15 -8.19 9.48
C ILE A 30 2.14 -8.61 8.01
N ILE A 31 1.13 -9.37 7.57
CA ILE A 31 1.02 -9.77 6.15
C ILE A 31 0.87 -8.55 5.25
N THR A 32 -0.01 -7.61 5.61
CA THR A 32 -0.21 -6.38 4.83
C THR A 32 1.09 -5.57 4.75
N LEU A 33 1.85 -5.50 5.84
CA LEU A 33 3.16 -4.83 5.86
C LEU A 33 4.16 -5.50 4.90
N VAL A 34 4.26 -6.84 4.91
CA VAL A 34 5.12 -7.58 3.98
C VAL A 34 4.70 -7.33 2.52
N VAL A 35 3.40 -7.34 2.23
CA VAL A 35 2.87 -7.02 0.89
C VAL A 35 3.25 -5.60 0.49
N CYS A 36 3.14 -4.62 1.39
CA CYS A 36 3.56 -3.24 1.12
C CYS A 36 5.06 -3.10 0.88
N MET A 37 5.91 -3.85 1.61
CA MET A 37 7.36 -3.88 1.36
C MET A 37 7.68 -4.44 -0.02
N LEU A 38 6.99 -5.50 -0.46
CA LEU A 38 7.12 -6.05 -1.81
C LEU A 38 6.63 -5.05 -2.87
N ALA A 39 5.52 -4.37 -2.62
CA ALA A 39 5.02 -3.31 -3.51
C ALA A 39 6.04 -2.18 -3.65
N ALA A 40 6.67 -1.75 -2.54
CA ALA A 40 7.70 -0.73 -2.54
C ALA A 40 8.95 -1.17 -3.32
N TRP A 41 9.38 -2.43 -3.16
CA TRP A 41 10.47 -3.03 -3.93
C TRP A 41 10.23 -2.93 -5.44
N GLU A 42 9.05 -3.37 -5.90
CA GLU A 42 8.65 -3.32 -7.31
C GLU A 42 8.54 -1.87 -7.80
N TRP A 43 8.06 -0.97 -6.95
CA TRP A 43 7.98 0.45 -7.27
C TRP A 43 9.35 1.10 -7.44
N GLY A 44 10.37 0.61 -6.72
CA GLY A 44 11.76 1.00 -6.90
C GLY A 44 12.25 0.73 -8.34
N GLN A 45 11.84 -0.39 -8.93
CA GLN A 45 12.14 -0.68 -10.34
C GLN A 45 11.47 0.33 -11.28
N LEU A 46 10.18 0.63 -11.06
CA LEU A 46 9.41 1.59 -11.85
C LEU A 46 9.96 3.02 -11.74
N SER A 47 10.57 3.35 -10.60
CA SER A 47 11.18 4.66 -10.33
C SER A 47 12.58 4.82 -10.93
N GLY A 48 13.13 3.77 -11.56
CA GLY A 48 14.42 3.80 -12.23
C GLY A 48 15.62 3.53 -11.32
N PHE A 49 15.41 2.86 -10.19
CA PHE A 49 16.52 2.32 -9.38
C PHE A 49 17.02 1.02 -10.02
N ALA A 50 18.19 1.07 -10.65
CA ALA A 50 18.80 -0.08 -11.32
C ALA A 50 19.49 -1.05 -10.33
N ALA A 51 20.03 -0.52 -9.22
CA ALA A 51 20.75 -1.33 -8.25
C ALA A 51 19.78 -2.09 -7.33
N ARG A 52 20.00 -3.41 -7.18
CA ARG A 52 19.24 -4.28 -6.29
C ARG A 52 19.28 -3.77 -4.84
N SER A 53 20.45 -3.32 -4.37
CA SER A 53 20.64 -2.77 -3.02
C SER A 53 19.73 -1.56 -2.74
N GLN A 54 19.58 -0.64 -3.70
CA GLN A 54 18.71 0.53 -3.52
C GLN A 54 17.23 0.15 -3.36
N ARG A 55 16.79 -0.92 -4.04
CA ARG A 55 15.43 -1.44 -3.91
C ARG A 55 15.21 -2.13 -2.57
N VAL A 56 16.22 -2.86 -2.06
CA VAL A 56 16.18 -3.44 -0.70
C VAL A 56 16.00 -2.33 0.31
N TRP A 57 16.85 -1.30 0.24
CA TRP A 57 16.80 -0.17 1.15
C TRP A 57 15.46 0.57 1.10
N LEU A 58 14.88 0.75 -0.09
CA LEU A 58 13.57 1.36 -0.23
C LEU A 58 12.47 0.50 0.41
N ALA A 59 12.46 -0.81 0.14
CA ALA A 59 11.49 -1.72 0.74
C ALA A 59 11.61 -1.76 2.28
N VAL A 60 12.83 -1.82 2.79
CA VAL A 60 13.11 -1.78 4.24
C VAL A 60 12.69 -0.45 4.85
N LEU A 61 13.02 0.68 4.21
CA LEU A 61 12.65 2.01 4.71
C LEU A 61 11.14 2.24 4.68
N CYS A 62 10.45 1.75 3.64
CA CYS A 62 9.00 1.76 3.58
C CYS A 62 8.38 0.87 4.67
N GLY A 63 8.89 -0.34 4.86
CA GLY A 63 8.46 -1.24 5.94
C GLY A 63 8.69 -0.64 7.33
N LEU A 64 9.85 -0.02 7.57
CA LEU A 64 10.17 0.68 8.81
C LEU A 64 9.24 1.86 9.05
N LEU A 65 8.93 2.66 8.02
CA LEU A 65 7.97 3.76 8.13
C LEU A 65 6.59 3.25 8.53
N LEU A 66 6.08 2.20 7.85
CA LEU A 66 4.77 1.62 8.15
C LEU A 66 4.73 0.93 9.52
N ALA A 67 5.81 0.24 9.91
CA ALA A 67 5.94 -0.37 11.23
C ALA A 67 5.99 0.70 12.33
N LEU A 68 6.81 1.74 12.16
CA LEU A 68 6.91 2.84 13.11
C LEU A 68 5.57 3.56 13.25
N MET A 69 4.86 3.79 12.14
CA MET A 69 3.48 4.27 12.17
C MET A 69 2.60 3.35 13.03
N LEU A 70 2.59 2.04 12.77
CA LEU A 70 1.80 1.08 13.53
C LEU A 70 2.12 1.10 15.04
N PHE A 71 3.40 1.22 15.43
CA PHE A 71 3.82 1.32 16.83
C PHE A 71 3.50 2.68 17.47
N LEU A 72 3.54 3.78 16.70
CA LEU A 72 3.20 5.13 17.19
C LEU A 72 1.70 5.36 17.35
N LEU A 73 0.86 4.40 16.96
CA LEU A 73 -0.59 4.45 17.14
C LEU A 73 -1.02 3.33 18.11
N PRO A 74 -0.75 3.49 19.44
CA PRO A 74 -1.05 2.46 20.45
C PRO A 74 -2.57 2.19 20.58
N GLU A 75 -3.38 3.18 20.20
CA GLU A 75 -4.84 3.22 20.35
C GLU A 75 -5.60 2.60 19.15
N TYR A 76 -4.98 1.68 18.41
CA TYR A 76 -5.66 0.93 17.34
C TYR A 76 -6.79 0.03 17.89
N HIS A 77 -6.88 -0.13 19.21
CA HIS A 77 -7.82 -1.02 19.89
C HIS A 77 -9.18 -0.37 20.25
N HIS A 78 -9.40 0.93 20.04
CA HIS A 78 -10.66 1.54 20.55
C HIS A 78 -11.32 2.63 19.70
N ASN A 79 -10.63 3.27 18.75
CA ASN A 79 -11.27 4.34 17.97
C ASN A 79 -10.83 4.35 16.51
N ILE A 80 -11.76 3.99 15.63
CA ILE A 80 -11.67 4.08 14.16
C ILE A 80 -11.53 5.55 13.68
N ARG A 81 -11.81 6.53 14.55
CA ARG A 81 -11.68 7.98 14.29
C ARG A 81 -10.31 8.53 14.65
N GLN A 82 -9.25 7.97 14.09
CA GLN A 82 -7.93 8.59 14.21
C GLN A 82 -7.69 9.53 13.02
N PRO A 83 -7.42 10.82 13.26
CA PRO A 83 -7.29 11.82 12.21
C PRO A 83 -6.15 11.49 11.25
N LEU A 84 -5.14 10.73 11.68
CA LEU A 84 -4.04 10.31 10.81
C LEU A 84 -4.49 9.31 9.73
N VAL A 85 -5.33 8.33 10.10
CA VAL A 85 -5.90 7.35 9.17
C VAL A 85 -6.86 8.05 8.20
N GLU A 86 -7.72 8.91 8.74
CA GLU A 86 -8.69 9.67 7.94
C GLU A 86 -8.00 10.62 6.94
N MET A 87 -7.00 11.38 7.40
CA MET A 87 -6.19 12.24 6.53
C MET A 87 -5.47 11.44 5.44
N SER A 88 -4.92 10.26 5.77
CA SER A 88 -4.28 9.39 4.78
C SER A 88 -5.27 8.91 3.71
N LEU A 89 -6.50 8.59 4.09
CA LEU A 89 -7.55 8.16 3.15
C LEU A 89 -8.04 9.32 2.26
N TRP A 90 -8.24 10.51 2.83
CA TRP A 90 -8.55 11.72 2.05
C TRP A 90 -7.43 12.12 1.10
N ALA A 91 -6.18 12.04 1.55
CA ALA A 91 -5.01 12.26 0.71
C ALA A 91 -4.95 11.25 -0.44
N SER A 92 -5.32 9.99 -0.19
CA SER A 92 -5.44 8.98 -1.25
C SER A 92 -6.51 9.33 -2.27
N LEU A 93 -7.66 9.82 -1.82
CA LEU A 93 -8.76 10.20 -2.70
C LEU A 93 -8.33 11.35 -3.62
N GLY A 94 -7.67 12.38 -3.06
CA GLY A 94 -7.06 13.46 -3.85
C GLY A 94 -5.99 12.94 -4.81
N TRP A 95 -5.14 12.03 -4.36
CA TRP A 95 -4.11 11.40 -5.19
C TRP A 95 -4.72 10.61 -6.36
N TRP A 96 -5.78 9.84 -6.16
CA TRP A 96 -6.46 9.09 -7.22
C TRP A 96 -7.05 10.01 -8.28
N VAL A 97 -7.61 11.16 -7.89
CA VAL A 97 -8.08 12.18 -8.83
C VAL A 97 -6.91 12.74 -9.66
N VAL A 98 -5.78 13.07 -9.01
CA VAL A 98 -4.57 13.53 -9.70
C VAL A 98 -4.04 12.46 -10.65
N ALA A 99 -3.97 11.20 -10.22
CA ALA A 99 -3.53 10.07 -11.04
C ALA A 99 -4.43 9.89 -12.28
N LEU A 100 -5.74 10.04 -12.13
CA LEU A 100 -6.69 10.00 -13.24
C LEU A 100 -6.45 11.13 -14.23
N LEU A 101 -6.25 12.36 -13.76
CA LEU A 101 -5.90 13.50 -14.62
C LEU A 101 -4.56 13.26 -15.36
N LEU A 102 -3.55 12.74 -14.67
CA LEU A 102 -2.26 12.40 -15.29
C LEU A 102 -2.42 11.39 -16.43
N VAL A 103 -3.33 10.41 -16.29
CA VAL A 103 -3.62 9.42 -17.34
C VAL A 103 -4.38 10.05 -18.51
N LEU A 104 -5.38 10.89 -18.25
CA LEU A 104 -6.17 11.54 -19.29
C LEU A 104 -5.34 12.52 -20.14
N PHE A 105 -4.39 13.24 -19.53
CA PHE A 105 -3.50 14.18 -20.22
C PHE A 105 -2.20 13.53 -20.73
N TYR A 106 -2.16 12.20 -20.83
CA TYR A 106 -1.06 11.51 -21.49
C TYR A 106 -1.06 11.81 -23.00
N PRO A 107 0.08 12.13 -23.65
CA PRO A 107 1.46 12.04 -23.18
C PRO A 107 2.04 13.31 -22.54
N GLY A 108 1.33 14.45 -22.52
CA GLY A 108 1.85 15.73 -22.03
C GLY A 108 2.24 15.72 -20.55
N SER A 109 1.44 15.05 -19.72
CA SER A 109 1.72 14.85 -18.29
C SER A 109 3.01 14.05 -18.04
N ALA A 110 3.36 13.12 -18.95
CA ALA A 110 4.51 12.24 -18.81
C ALA A 110 5.83 13.00 -18.84
N ALA A 111 5.91 14.14 -19.54
CA ALA A 111 7.13 14.95 -19.58
C ALA A 111 7.59 15.40 -18.18
N ILE A 112 6.63 15.66 -17.28
CA ILE A 112 6.88 16.22 -15.95
C ILE A 112 7.42 15.16 -14.99
N TRP A 113 6.81 13.96 -14.96
CA TRP A 113 7.17 12.91 -14.01
C TRP A 113 8.15 11.86 -14.56
N ARG A 114 8.31 11.75 -15.89
CA ARG A 114 9.22 10.77 -16.50
C ARG A 114 10.69 11.08 -16.20
N ASN A 115 11.09 12.33 -16.02
CA ASN A 115 12.50 12.63 -15.74
C ASN A 115 12.85 12.64 -14.25
N SER A 116 11.86 12.74 -13.36
CA SER A 116 12.10 12.83 -11.91
C SER A 116 11.89 11.48 -11.21
N LYS A 117 12.97 10.93 -10.65
CA LYS A 117 12.91 9.71 -9.81
C LYS A 117 12.15 9.96 -8.51
N THR A 118 12.29 11.16 -7.93
CA THR A 118 11.65 11.55 -6.67
C THR A 118 10.13 11.63 -6.81
N LEU A 119 9.62 12.19 -7.92
CA LEU A 119 8.17 12.23 -8.16
C LEU A 119 7.57 10.82 -8.26
N ARG A 120 8.25 9.92 -8.99
CA ARG A 120 7.80 8.52 -9.10
C ARG A 120 7.79 7.79 -7.76
N LEU A 121 8.73 8.10 -6.87
CA LEU A 121 8.74 7.59 -5.50
C LEU A 121 7.56 8.12 -4.67
N ILE A 122 7.29 9.42 -4.76
CA ILE A 122 6.15 10.03 -4.07
C ILE A 122 4.84 9.37 -4.51
N PHE A 123 4.70 9.06 -5.80
CA PHE A 123 3.51 8.36 -6.32
C PHE A 123 3.34 6.98 -5.69
N GLY A 124 4.43 6.25 -5.51
CA GLY A 124 4.41 4.95 -4.84
C GLY A 124 4.02 5.08 -3.37
N LEU A 125 4.62 6.04 -2.66
CA LEU A 125 4.32 6.26 -1.25
C LEU A 125 2.85 6.68 -1.03
N LEU A 126 2.33 7.59 -1.86
CA LEU A 126 0.93 8.03 -1.84
C LEU A 126 -0.07 6.92 -2.22
N THR A 127 0.40 5.83 -2.80
CA THR A 127 -0.43 4.66 -3.12
C THR A 127 -0.33 3.60 -2.02
N ILE A 128 0.88 3.33 -1.52
CA ILE A 128 1.15 2.26 -0.54
C ILE A 128 0.67 2.64 0.87
N VAL A 129 0.93 3.88 1.32
CA VAL A 129 0.59 4.30 2.70
C VAL A 129 -0.93 4.27 2.94
N PRO A 130 -1.77 4.85 2.06
CA PRO A 130 -3.21 4.78 2.28
C PRO A 130 -3.80 3.39 2.08
N PHE A 131 -3.20 2.56 1.21
CA PHE A 131 -3.60 1.17 1.08
C PHE A 131 -3.39 0.40 2.38
N PHE A 132 -2.23 0.55 3.02
CA PHE A 132 -1.94 -0.07 4.32
C PHE A 132 -2.98 0.34 5.37
N TRP A 133 -3.24 1.64 5.49
CA TRP A 133 -4.20 2.18 6.44
C TRP A 133 -5.65 1.80 6.13
N GLY A 134 -6.04 1.78 4.87
CA GLY A 134 -7.39 1.36 4.44
C GLY A 134 -7.65 -0.11 4.75
N MET A 135 -6.70 -0.99 4.46
CA MET A 135 -6.82 -2.42 4.76
C MET A 135 -6.92 -2.67 6.26
N LEU A 136 -6.08 -2.00 7.05
CA LEU A 136 -6.14 -2.04 8.50
C LEU A 136 -7.49 -1.50 9.01
N ALA A 137 -7.91 -0.31 8.60
CA ALA A 137 -9.16 0.29 9.05
C ALA A 137 -10.37 -0.62 8.75
N LEU A 138 -10.41 -1.24 7.57
CA LEU A 138 -11.46 -2.20 7.21
C LEU A 138 -11.46 -3.45 8.10
N ARG A 139 -10.27 -3.96 8.47
CA ARG A 139 -10.19 -5.14 9.33
C ARG A 139 -10.53 -4.85 10.80
N ALA A 140 -10.22 -3.65 11.28
CA ALA A 140 -10.57 -3.21 12.63
C ALA A 140 -12.06 -2.80 12.74
N TRP A 141 -12.69 -2.40 11.64
CA TRP A 141 -14.09 -2.01 11.63
C TRP A 141 -14.97 -3.19 12.07
N HIS A 142 -15.68 -3.03 13.19
CA HIS A 142 -16.59 -4.04 13.76
C HIS A 142 -15.93 -5.39 14.13
N TYR A 143 -14.62 -5.40 14.40
CA TYR A 143 -13.97 -6.62 14.87
C TYR A 143 -14.51 -7.07 16.25
N ASP A 144 -14.73 -6.11 17.16
CA ASP A 144 -15.23 -6.38 18.53
C ASP A 144 -16.74 -6.74 18.58
N GLU A 145 -17.52 -6.46 17.53
CA GLU A 145 -18.95 -6.79 17.49
C GLU A 145 -19.23 -8.15 16.85
N ASN A 146 -18.29 -8.69 16.06
CA ASN A 146 -18.49 -9.90 15.25
C ASN A 146 -17.74 -11.13 15.78
N HIS A 147 -16.94 -11.02 16.84
CA HIS A 147 -16.19 -12.12 17.46
C HIS A 147 -16.42 -12.20 18.96
#